data_AF-A0A2S7J4K4-F1
#
_entry.id   AF-A0A2S7J4K4-F1
#
_cell.length_a   1.000
_cell.length_b   1.000
_cell.length_c   1.000
_cell.angle_alpha   90.00
_cell.angle_beta   90.00
_cell.angle_gamma   90.00
#
_symmetry.space_group_name_H-M   'P 1'
#
loop_
_entity.id
_entity.type
_entity.pdbx_description
1 polymer ?
#
loop_
_entity_poly.entity_id
_entity_poly.type
_entity_poly.pdbx_seq_one_letter_code
_entity_poly.pdbx_strand_id
1 'polypeptide(L)'
;MALVTLRQYCEKLERGSLTSDQLKPLMREIGLLAQKKDASEQPTNACILLFGRNPERFFPHSVISATISGKRRTVFEGNLISQYRALLEWQESKDVNPIIKVKGKQKHYTRAAYPERALIEMLVNMIVHRDYEIFAPSQIDVDGNSAVCFSNPGGMSAQSKNRLETNDEGAFSPVPEFSDLRNRTLCDVFFGISAMERAGTGLSDTLDLCFEAGGSASFAFPPGEDAFLAKLFRPGASAGSASVSIDTRPVGTYTINSLMFSALPETITRLKIREGADLGRDVPLHEVGTFVYERRRGDLWTVLPAPIANLLFANVLLEEATVISLTEADSDIVLHRKIAWLIRKHFEQHIRSFEKDGLVVEKTKKGHPAKRAYFQSRNKDNRTIVYDTPRRKGIRRDVVKKRGDDGKPWFECEGFGYEIVRLGNGWGVRIKPFYMFTKQDGVTPLPGYMRTSRATRRIRFDRNTNVESDLVFWGRFLSQGGQTINIGDENVPDLVLEGSFYTQDVTEEGLVDNDDSNEDRRTA
;
A
#
# COMPACT_ATOMS: atom_id res chain seq x y z
N MET A 1 20.71 33.09 1.75
CA MET A 1 20.36 32.00 2.69
C MET A 1 19.29 32.43 3.69
N ALA A 2 19.57 33.34 4.64
CA ALA A 2 18.58 33.78 5.64
C ALA A 2 17.21 34.18 5.06
N LEU A 3 17.18 35.02 4.00
CA LEU A 3 15.93 35.41 3.34
C LEU A 3 15.14 34.21 2.77
N VAL A 4 15.83 33.20 2.24
CA VAL A 4 15.18 32.01 1.65
C VAL A 4 14.61 31.13 2.75
N THR A 5 15.41 30.85 3.79
CA THR A 5 14.97 30.08 4.96
C THR A 5 13.80 30.75 5.67
N LEU A 6 13.86 32.08 5.88
CA LEU A 6 12.81 32.80 6.59
C LEU A 6 11.55 33.03 5.73
N ARG A 7 11.64 32.92 4.39
CA ARG A 7 10.44 32.82 3.55
C ARG A 7 9.67 31.53 3.81
N GLN A 8 10.36 30.39 3.89
CA GLN A 8 9.75 29.10 4.24
C GLN A 8 9.11 29.16 5.64
N TYR A 9 9.83 29.76 6.59
CA TYR A 9 9.31 30.05 7.93
C TYR A 9 7.99 30.84 7.91
N CYS A 10 7.95 31.95 7.15
CA CYS A 10 6.74 32.76 7.04
C CYS A 10 5.60 32.02 6.34
N GLU A 11 5.89 31.19 5.34
CA GLU A 11 4.90 30.40 4.61
C GLU A 11 4.25 29.35 5.53
N LYS A 12 5.05 28.57 6.27
CA LYS A 12 4.55 27.56 7.23
C LYS A 12 3.67 28.17 8.32
N LEU A 13 3.97 29.40 8.75
CA LEU A 13 3.23 30.10 9.80
C LEU A 13 2.14 31.03 9.25
N GLU A 14 1.87 31.00 7.95
CA GLU A 14 0.84 31.82 7.29
C GLU A 14 1.04 33.34 7.50
N ARG A 15 2.30 33.79 7.61
CA ARG A 15 2.68 35.18 7.92
C ARG A 15 2.82 36.08 6.69
N GLY A 16 2.37 35.63 5.52
CA GLY A 16 2.50 36.34 4.24
C GLY A 16 3.90 36.28 3.62
N SER A 17 4.10 36.98 2.50
CA SER A 17 5.36 36.94 1.74
C SER A 17 6.44 37.84 2.34
N LEU A 18 7.62 37.27 2.62
CA LEU A 18 8.75 38.01 3.19
C LEU A 18 9.58 38.72 2.12
N THR A 19 9.60 40.05 2.17
CA THR A 19 10.46 40.91 1.34
C THR A 19 11.81 41.21 2.02
N SER A 20 12.78 41.71 1.25
CA SER A 20 14.11 42.06 1.78
C SER A 20 14.07 43.11 2.90
N ASP A 21 13.16 44.08 2.80
CA ASP A 21 13.04 45.17 3.79
C ASP A 21 12.43 44.68 5.12
N GLN A 22 11.61 43.63 5.06
CA GLN A 22 10.98 43.00 6.21
C GLN A 22 11.89 41.97 6.91
N LEU A 23 13.01 41.59 6.29
CA LEU A 23 13.91 40.56 6.81
C LEU A 23 14.47 40.92 8.19
N LYS A 24 15.05 42.12 8.34
CA LYS A 24 15.63 42.56 9.61
C LYS A 24 14.58 42.72 10.72
N PRO A 25 13.41 43.36 10.48
CA PRO A 25 12.31 43.36 11.44
C PRO A 25 11.92 41.96 11.94
N LEU A 26 11.75 40.99 11.03
CA LEU A 26 11.44 39.62 11.40
C LEU A 26 12.57 38.99 12.23
N MET A 27 13.82 39.15 11.80
CA MET A 27 14.98 38.62 12.54
C MET A 27 15.09 39.20 13.96
N ARG A 28 14.69 40.45 14.19
CA ARG A 28 14.57 41.01 15.54
C ARG A 28 13.46 40.33 16.34
N GLU A 29 12.29 40.18 15.73
CA GLU A 29 11.13 39.58 16.36
C GLU A 29 11.39 38.15 16.85
N ILE A 30 12.04 37.32 16.03
CA ILE A 30 12.32 35.91 16.35
C ILE A 30 13.65 35.71 17.11
N GLY A 31 14.30 36.80 17.56
CA GLY A 31 15.48 36.73 18.43
C GLY A 31 16.80 36.38 17.72
N LEU A 32 16.88 36.56 16.40
CA LEU A 32 18.14 36.42 15.63
C LEU A 32 19.00 37.69 15.69
N LEU A 33 18.38 38.84 15.88
CA LEU A 33 19.09 40.12 16.09
C LEU A 33 18.76 40.67 17.48
N ALA A 34 19.78 41.04 18.24
CA ALA A 34 19.66 41.69 19.53
C ALA A 34 20.07 43.17 19.42
N GLN A 35 19.36 44.04 20.15
CA GLN A 35 19.68 45.46 20.23
C GLN A 35 20.63 45.71 21.40
N LYS A 36 21.76 46.37 21.14
CA LYS A 36 22.69 46.82 22.17
C LYS A 36 22.19 48.07 22.88
N LYS A 37 22.82 48.39 24.02
CA LYS A 37 22.57 49.62 24.80
C LYS A 37 22.81 50.90 24.00
N ASP A 38 23.66 50.86 22.98
CA ASP A 38 23.96 51.97 22.06
C ASP A 38 23.01 52.03 20.84
N ALA A 39 21.89 51.30 20.89
CA ALA A 39 20.91 51.13 19.82
C ALA A 39 21.43 50.42 18.54
N SER A 40 22.67 49.93 18.50
CA SER A 40 23.17 49.12 17.38
C SER A 40 22.62 47.69 17.41
N GLU A 41 22.38 47.09 16.25
CA GLU A 41 21.94 45.70 16.12
C GLU A 41 23.15 44.76 16.00
N GLN A 42 23.12 43.63 16.71
CA GLN A 42 24.11 42.56 16.57
C GLN A 42 23.44 41.20 16.38
N PRO A 43 24.04 40.28 15.60
CA PRO A 43 23.54 38.92 15.49
C PRO A 43 23.68 38.17 16.82
N THR A 44 22.65 37.40 17.17
CA THR A 44 22.71 36.47 18.31
C THR A 44 23.50 35.21 17.95
N ASN A 45 23.87 34.41 18.95
CA ASN A 45 24.53 33.12 18.73
C ASN A 45 23.73 32.23 17.77
N ALA A 46 22.40 32.18 17.91
CA ALA A 46 21.52 31.46 17.01
C ALA A 46 21.61 31.97 15.56
N CYS A 47 21.68 33.29 15.35
CA CYS A 47 21.85 33.86 14.01
C CYS A 47 23.20 33.50 13.40
N ILE A 48 24.28 33.52 14.19
CA ILE A 48 25.61 33.11 13.74
C ILE A 48 25.60 31.63 13.36
N LEU A 49 25.05 30.76 14.20
CA LEU A 49 24.98 29.32 13.94
C LEU A 49 24.11 29.00 12.72
N LEU A 50 22.93 29.63 12.57
CA LEU A 50 22.00 29.35 11.47
C LEU A 50 22.46 29.92 10.13
N PHE A 51 23.07 31.11 10.11
CA PHE A 51 23.30 31.87 8.87
C PHE A 51 24.70 32.44 8.70
N GLY A 52 25.59 32.25 9.68
CA GLY A 52 26.98 32.68 9.60
C GLY A 52 27.70 32.03 8.40
N ARG A 53 28.59 32.78 7.78
CA ARG A 53 29.42 32.23 6.68
C ARG A 53 30.48 31.25 7.20
N ASN A 54 30.95 31.49 8.42
CA ASN A 54 31.95 30.68 9.13
C ASN A 54 31.64 30.77 10.64
N PRO A 55 30.57 30.09 11.12
CA PRO A 55 30.23 30.07 12.55
C PRO A 55 31.34 29.47 13.43
N GLU A 56 32.21 28.64 12.86
CA GLU A 56 33.28 27.91 13.54
C GLU A 56 34.32 28.85 14.16
N ARG A 57 34.45 30.08 13.63
CA ARG A 57 35.25 31.13 14.27
C ARG A 57 34.79 31.42 15.71
N PHE A 58 33.51 31.27 15.99
CA PHE A 58 32.91 31.49 17.31
C PHE A 58 32.57 30.17 18.01
N PHE A 59 32.22 29.13 17.25
CA PHE A 59 31.84 27.80 17.75
C PHE A 59 32.65 26.71 17.03
N PRO A 60 33.94 26.52 17.33
CA PRO A 60 34.81 25.60 16.57
C PRO A 60 34.31 24.15 16.51
N HIS A 61 33.50 23.74 17.49
CA HIS A 61 32.95 22.40 17.59
C HIS A 61 31.50 22.30 17.10
N SER A 62 30.91 23.35 16.51
CA SER A 62 29.57 23.30 15.88
C SER A 62 29.59 22.52 14.57
N VAL A 63 30.04 21.28 14.64
CA VAL A 63 30.19 20.36 13.52
C VAL A 63 29.61 19.01 13.92
N ILE A 64 29.12 18.27 12.93
CA ILE A 64 28.65 16.90 13.10
C ILE A 64 29.65 15.99 12.39
N SER A 65 30.23 15.03 13.10
CA SER A 65 31.17 14.05 12.55
C SER A 65 30.44 12.72 12.36
N ALA A 66 30.36 12.23 11.13
CA ALA A 66 29.79 10.93 10.83
C ALA A 66 30.87 9.92 10.43
N THR A 67 30.84 8.72 11.01
CA THR A 67 31.75 7.62 10.70
C THR A 67 30.96 6.40 10.24
N ILE A 68 31.30 5.87 9.07
CA ILE A 68 30.71 4.62 8.56
C ILE A 68 31.69 3.48 8.76
N SER A 69 31.26 2.47 9.52
CA SER A 69 32.00 1.24 9.83
C SER A 69 33.43 1.49 10.32
N GLY A 70 33.62 2.56 11.12
CA GLY A 70 34.92 2.95 11.66
C GLY A 70 35.98 3.41 10.63
N LYS A 71 35.62 3.55 9.35
CA LYS A 71 36.59 3.77 8.26
C LYS A 71 36.37 5.08 7.51
N ARG A 72 35.15 5.35 7.07
CA ARG A 72 34.84 6.54 6.27
C ARG A 72 34.31 7.63 7.19
N ARG A 73 35.11 8.66 7.44
CA ARG A 73 34.73 9.81 8.26
C ARG A 73 34.38 11.00 7.37
N THR A 74 33.21 11.58 7.61
CA THR A 74 32.72 12.81 7.00
C THR A 74 32.46 13.83 8.10
N VAL A 75 32.87 15.08 7.90
CA VAL A 75 32.58 16.17 8.84
C VAL A 75 31.66 17.17 8.14
N PHE A 76 30.54 17.47 8.78
CA PHE A 76 29.57 18.47 8.33
C PHE A 76 29.87 19.79 9.03
N GLU A 77 30.34 20.75 8.25
CA GLU A 77 30.79 22.07 8.71
C GLU A 77 29.90 23.17 8.11
N GLY A 78 30.12 24.41 8.53
CA GLY A 78 29.39 25.61 8.14
C GLY A 78 28.21 25.89 9.04
N ASN A 79 27.28 26.71 8.55
CA ASN A 79 26.05 27.00 9.27
C ASN A 79 25.10 25.80 9.33
N LEU A 80 24.22 25.81 10.34
CA LEU A 80 23.31 24.69 10.63
C LEU A 80 22.32 24.39 9.51
N ILE A 81 21.92 25.39 8.71
CA ILE A 81 21.04 25.16 7.55
C ILE A 81 21.77 24.39 6.45
N SER A 82 23.06 24.66 6.26
CA SER A 82 23.89 23.94 5.29
C SER A 82 24.22 22.53 5.77
N GLN A 83 24.55 22.37 7.06
CA GLN A 83 24.76 21.06 7.67
C GLN A 83 23.51 20.19 7.59
N TYR A 84 22.32 20.74 7.92
CA TYR A 84 21.05 20.02 7.81
C TYR A 84 20.81 19.46 6.40
N ARG A 85 21.00 20.28 5.36
CA ARG A 85 20.82 19.85 3.96
C ARG A 85 21.81 18.75 3.57
N ALA A 86 23.08 18.90 3.96
CA ALA A 86 24.10 17.90 3.68
C ALA A 86 23.84 16.58 4.41
N LEU A 87 23.29 16.62 5.62
CA LEU A 87 22.90 15.42 6.39
C LEU A 87 21.71 14.69 5.78
N LEU A 88 20.70 15.42 5.27
CA LEU A 88 19.57 14.83 4.54
C LEU A 88 20.02 14.07 3.29
N GLU A 89 20.93 14.65 2.52
CA GLU A 89 21.49 13.97 1.34
C GLU A 89 22.36 12.77 1.75
N TRP A 90 23.16 12.92 2.82
CA TRP A 90 24.04 11.88 3.29
C TRP A 90 23.30 10.64 3.82
N GLN A 91 22.18 10.83 4.55
CA GLN A 91 21.44 9.70 5.13
C GLN A 91 20.73 8.83 4.07
N GLU A 92 20.44 9.38 2.88
CA GLU A 92 19.89 8.62 1.74
C GLU A 92 20.93 7.70 1.09
N SER A 93 22.22 7.88 1.39
CA SER A 93 23.28 7.02 0.87
C SER A 93 23.05 5.57 1.25
N LYS A 94 23.29 4.65 0.32
CA LYS A 94 23.23 3.20 0.56
C LYS A 94 24.25 2.72 1.61
N ASP A 95 25.29 3.50 1.87
CA ASP A 95 26.25 3.20 2.94
C ASP A 95 25.67 3.48 4.35
N VAL A 96 24.64 4.35 4.44
CA VAL A 96 23.97 4.74 5.69
C VAL A 96 22.65 4.01 5.84
N ASN A 97 21.81 4.04 4.81
CA ASN A 97 20.50 3.41 4.79
C ASN A 97 20.38 2.41 3.62
N PRO A 98 21.04 1.23 3.71
CA PRO A 98 21.04 0.24 2.64
C PRO A 98 19.64 -0.34 2.39
N ILE A 99 19.37 -0.74 1.15
CA ILE A 99 18.18 -1.54 0.83
C ILE A 99 18.40 -2.99 1.29
N ILE A 100 17.54 -3.46 2.18
CA ILE A 100 17.54 -4.82 2.71
C ILE A 100 16.38 -5.63 2.15
N LYS A 101 16.60 -6.96 2.03
CA LYS A 101 15.54 -7.92 1.70
C LYS A 101 14.96 -8.48 2.99
N VAL A 102 13.69 -8.24 3.22
CA VAL A 102 12.97 -8.74 4.39
C VAL A 102 12.22 -10.00 3.99
N LYS A 103 12.46 -11.10 4.72
CA LYS A 103 11.73 -12.36 4.55
C LYS A 103 10.43 -12.31 5.34
N GLY A 104 9.30 -12.13 4.64
CA GLY A 104 7.97 -12.38 5.17
C GLY A 104 7.57 -13.86 5.07
N LYS A 105 6.34 -14.17 5.50
CA LYS A 105 5.81 -15.55 5.60
C LYS A 105 5.62 -16.21 4.23
N GLN A 106 5.05 -15.51 3.25
CA GLN A 106 4.90 -16.01 1.87
C GLN A 106 5.74 -15.28 0.82
N LYS A 107 6.08 -14.01 1.04
CA LYS A 107 6.79 -13.17 0.07
C LYS A 107 7.99 -12.47 0.69
N HIS A 108 9.00 -12.24 -0.16
CA HIS A 108 10.11 -11.35 0.17
C HIS A 108 9.83 -9.97 -0.41
N TYR A 109 10.08 -8.92 0.37
CA TYR A 109 10.03 -7.54 -0.10
C TYR A 109 11.33 -6.82 0.24
N THR A 110 11.62 -5.76 -0.52
CA THR A 110 12.82 -4.94 -0.34
C THR A 110 12.43 -3.56 0.18
N ARG A 111 13.15 -3.07 1.18
CA ARG A 111 12.98 -1.71 1.74
C ARG A 111 14.30 -1.18 2.30
N ALA A 112 14.35 0.11 2.62
CA ALA A 112 15.46 0.69 3.38
C ALA A 112 15.59 0.04 4.78
N ALA A 113 16.81 -0.02 5.31
CA ALA A 113 17.12 -0.64 6.59
C ALA A 113 16.52 0.11 7.78
N TYR A 114 16.48 1.44 7.69
CA TYR A 114 15.92 2.33 8.69
C TYR A 114 14.80 3.18 8.06
N PRO A 115 13.72 3.48 8.80
CA PRO A 115 12.74 4.46 8.36
C PRO A 115 13.43 5.82 8.14
N GLU A 116 13.24 6.40 6.96
CA GLU A 116 13.83 7.70 6.61
C GLU A 116 13.41 8.78 7.61
N ARG A 117 12.13 8.80 8.00
CA ARG A 117 11.61 9.76 8.96
C ARG A 117 12.27 9.65 10.35
N ALA A 118 12.59 8.44 10.81
CA ALA A 118 13.28 8.21 12.07
C ALA A 118 14.73 8.75 12.03
N LEU A 119 15.44 8.56 10.90
CA LEU A 119 16.77 9.14 10.70
C LEU A 119 16.70 10.68 10.71
N ILE A 120 15.77 11.27 9.95
CA ILE A 120 15.60 12.72 9.88
C ILE A 120 15.31 13.31 11.26
N GLU A 121 14.45 12.67 12.05
CA GLU A 121 14.12 13.11 13.40
C GLU A 121 15.36 13.13 14.31
N MET A 122 16.20 12.08 14.26
CA MET A 122 17.47 12.06 15.02
C MET A 122 18.43 13.15 14.56
N LEU A 123 18.56 13.37 13.25
CA LEU A 123 19.42 14.41 12.69
C LEU A 123 19.00 15.82 13.11
N VAL A 124 17.69 16.10 13.10
CA VAL A 124 17.18 17.41 13.55
C VAL A 124 17.37 17.57 15.05
N ASN A 125 17.12 16.52 15.84
CA ASN A 125 17.36 16.54 17.28
C ASN A 125 18.84 16.79 17.62
N MET A 126 19.77 16.22 16.85
CA MET A 126 21.19 16.53 16.99
C MET A 126 21.50 18.01 16.77
N ILE A 127 20.80 18.70 15.87
CA ILE A 127 21.04 20.11 15.60
C ILE A 127 20.41 21.01 16.68
N VAL A 128 19.14 20.80 16.99
CA VAL A 128 18.36 21.76 17.78
C VAL A 128 18.49 21.55 19.29
N HIS A 129 18.81 20.33 19.75
CA HIS A 129 18.99 20.03 21.17
C HIS A 129 20.46 19.97 21.62
N ARG A 130 21.43 20.23 20.73
CA ARG A 130 22.86 20.27 21.06
C ARG A 130 23.19 21.34 22.08
N ASP A 131 24.07 21.02 23.03
CA ASP A 131 24.73 22.05 23.82
C ASP A 131 25.90 22.65 23.03
N TYR A 132 25.71 23.86 22.52
CA TYR A 132 26.71 24.56 21.71
C TYR A 132 27.85 25.18 22.53
N GLU A 133 27.75 25.19 23.86
CA GLU A 133 28.82 25.66 24.76
C GLU A 133 29.86 24.57 25.02
N ILE A 134 29.52 23.30 24.78
CA ILE A 134 30.44 22.17 24.94
C ILE A 134 31.39 22.08 23.74
N PHE A 135 32.69 22.04 24.04
CA PHE A 135 33.79 21.93 23.08
C PHE A 135 33.98 20.49 22.55
N ALA A 136 32.89 19.85 22.13
CA ALA A 136 32.90 18.52 21.54
C ALA A 136 31.96 18.47 20.33
N PRO A 137 32.34 17.80 19.22
CA PRO A 137 31.45 17.64 18.08
C PRO A 137 30.34 16.64 18.40
N SER A 138 29.19 16.77 17.75
CA SER A 138 28.20 15.69 17.75
C SER A 138 28.69 14.58 16.82
N GLN A 139 28.35 13.33 17.13
CA GLN A 139 28.88 12.15 16.43
C GLN A 139 27.75 11.27 15.91
N ILE A 140 27.92 10.75 14.70
CA ILE A 140 27.05 9.72 14.10
C ILE A 140 27.93 8.53 13.75
N ASP A 141 27.69 7.37 14.33
CA ASP A 141 28.40 6.15 14.01
C ASP A 141 27.46 5.14 13.37
N VAL A 142 27.69 4.85 12.10
CA VAL A 142 26.93 3.86 11.32
C VAL A 142 27.68 2.54 11.35
N ASP A 143 27.15 1.56 12.06
CA ASP A 143 27.52 0.17 11.87
C ASP A 143 26.64 -0.43 10.78
N GLY A 144 27.24 -0.76 9.63
CA GLY A 144 26.53 -1.24 8.45
C GLY A 144 25.67 -2.49 8.69
N ASN A 145 25.91 -3.22 9.79
CA ASN A 145 25.23 -4.48 10.08
C ASN A 145 24.37 -4.47 11.35
N SER A 146 24.37 -3.41 12.15
CA SER A 146 23.68 -3.42 13.45
C SER A 146 22.81 -2.20 13.70
N ALA A 147 23.40 -1.01 13.76
CA ALA A 147 22.73 0.18 14.24
C ALA A 147 23.36 1.46 13.68
N VAL A 148 22.57 2.54 13.73
CA VAL A 148 23.08 3.91 13.64
C VAL A 148 23.02 4.52 15.03
N CYS A 149 24.17 4.96 15.54
CA CYS A 149 24.31 5.61 16.83
C CYS A 149 24.47 7.12 16.63
N PHE A 150 23.70 7.90 17.36
CA PHE A 150 23.74 9.36 17.38
C PHE A 150 24.14 9.80 18.79
N SER A 151 25.20 10.61 18.88
CA SER A 151 25.70 11.17 20.12
C SER A 151 25.73 12.68 20.05
N ASN A 152 25.08 13.33 21.00
CA ASN A 152 25.01 14.79 21.07
C ASN A 152 25.53 15.29 22.42
N PRO A 153 26.45 16.27 22.45
CA PRO A 153 26.91 16.83 23.71
C PRO A 153 25.78 17.58 24.43
N GLY A 154 25.82 17.47 25.75
CA GLY A 154 24.90 18.10 26.70
C GLY A 154 23.95 17.09 27.31
N GLY A 155 24.17 16.79 28.58
CA GLY A 155 23.43 15.81 29.34
C GLY A 155 22.03 16.26 29.74
N MET A 156 21.42 15.47 30.62
CA MET A 156 20.01 15.64 30.99
C MET A 156 19.77 16.95 31.73
N SER A 157 18.87 17.79 31.20
CA SER A 157 18.50 19.06 31.87
C SER A 157 17.74 18.81 33.18
N ALA A 158 17.62 19.85 34.02
CA ALA A 158 16.80 19.78 35.23
C ALA A 158 15.32 19.48 34.95
N GLN A 159 14.78 19.96 33.81
CA GLN A 159 13.40 19.68 33.41
C GLN A 159 13.24 18.21 33.01
N SER A 160 14.19 17.69 32.24
CA SER A 160 14.23 16.28 31.83
C SER A 160 14.39 15.33 33.03
N LYS A 161 15.24 15.68 34.01
CA LYS A 161 15.40 14.90 35.26
C LYS A 161 14.11 14.73 36.06
N ASN A 162 13.19 15.69 35.99
CA ASN A 162 11.92 15.64 36.73
C ASN A 162 10.82 14.87 36.00
N ARG A 163 11.01 14.55 34.71
CA ARG A 163 9.98 13.97 33.84
C ARG A 163 10.36 12.61 33.27
N LEU A 164 11.64 12.33 33.14
CA LEU A 164 12.15 11.07 32.60
C LEU A 164 12.59 10.17 33.74
N GLU A 165 12.12 8.93 33.69
CA GLU A 165 12.63 7.84 34.52
C GLU A 165 13.73 7.11 33.74
N THR A 166 14.92 7.02 34.33
CA THR A 166 16.10 6.39 33.73
C THR A 166 16.51 5.17 34.54
N ASN A 167 16.98 4.12 33.89
CA ASN A 167 17.58 2.95 34.55
C ASN A 167 19.04 3.22 34.97
N ASP A 168 19.71 2.21 35.55
CA ASP A 168 21.11 2.30 36.01
C ASP A 168 22.11 2.64 34.90
N GLU A 169 21.76 2.38 33.64
CA GLU A 169 22.57 2.66 32.44
C GLU A 169 22.20 4.01 31.81
N GLY A 170 21.28 4.75 32.42
CA GLY A 170 20.78 6.03 31.92
C GLY A 170 19.78 5.93 30.78
N ALA A 171 19.32 4.73 30.42
CA ALA A 171 18.33 4.51 29.38
C ALA A 171 16.92 4.89 29.85
N PHE A 172 16.11 5.45 28.97
CA PHE A 172 14.74 5.87 29.25
C PHE A 172 13.78 5.58 28.09
N SER A 173 12.49 5.51 28.41
CA SER A 173 11.41 5.47 27.41
C SER A 173 10.94 6.89 27.10
N PRO A 174 10.75 7.27 25.82
CA PRO A 174 10.19 8.56 25.45
C PRO A 174 8.84 8.81 26.12
N VAL A 175 8.64 10.02 26.62
CA VAL A 175 7.36 10.47 27.17
C VAL A 175 6.65 11.28 26.08
N PRO A 176 5.49 10.84 25.58
CA PRO A 176 4.72 11.61 24.60
C PRO A 176 4.41 13.02 25.13
N GLU A 177 4.36 13.99 24.22
CA GLU A 177 4.03 15.39 24.54
C GLU A 177 5.04 16.12 25.45
N PHE A 178 6.22 15.53 25.65
CA PHE A 178 7.31 16.17 26.38
C PHE A 178 8.38 16.71 25.42
N SER A 179 8.69 18.00 25.52
CA SER A 179 9.77 18.63 24.76
C SER A 179 10.58 19.59 25.63
N ASP A 180 11.89 19.34 25.71
CA ASP A 180 12.85 20.15 26.43
C ASP A 180 13.71 20.97 25.45
N LEU A 181 13.24 22.18 25.15
CA LEU A 181 13.79 23.04 24.11
C LEU A 181 15.01 23.83 24.61
N ARG A 182 16.20 23.19 24.61
CA ARG A 182 17.49 23.83 24.96
C ARG A 182 17.77 25.07 24.11
N ASN A 183 17.64 24.97 22.78
CA ASN A 183 17.88 26.08 21.86
C ASN A 183 16.58 26.58 21.22
N ARG A 184 15.75 27.31 21.98
CA ARG A 184 14.42 27.75 21.53
C ARG A 184 14.40 28.42 20.15
N THR A 185 15.32 29.35 19.88
CA THR A 185 15.40 30.04 18.57
C THR A 185 15.77 29.09 17.44
N LEU A 186 16.62 28.09 17.69
CA LEU A 186 16.94 27.07 16.67
C LEU A 186 15.71 26.19 16.42
N CYS A 187 15.07 25.69 17.48
CA CYS A 187 13.84 24.90 17.38
C CYS A 187 12.74 25.66 16.62
N ASP A 188 12.58 26.96 16.87
CA ASP A 188 11.57 27.80 16.21
C ASP A 188 11.82 27.94 14.71
N VAL A 189 13.08 28.18 14.31
CA VAL A 189 13.44 28.24 12.88
C VAL A 189 13.27 26.87 12.20
N PHE A 190 13.69 25.78 12.85
CA PHE A 190 13.54 24.42 12.31
C PHE A 190 12.07 23.98 12.21
N PHE A 191 11.22 24.40 13.16
CA PHE A 191 9.77 24.25 13.08
C PHE A 191 9.19 25.01 11.88
N GLY A 192 9.57 26.28 11.71
CA GLY A 192 9.05 27.08 10.60
C GLY A 192 9.50 26.61 9.22
N ILE A 193 10.64 25.92 9.08
CA ILE A 193 11.01 25.28 7.80
C ILE A 193 10.44 23.86 7.64
N SER A 194 9.53 23.43 8.52
CA SER A 194 8.91 22.09 8.54
C SER A 194 9.92 20.95 8.71
N ALA A 195 11.07 21.21 9.33
CA ALA A 195 12.05 20.18 9.65
C ALA A 195 11.70 19.39 10.93
N MET A 196 10.91 19.99 11.83
CA MET A 196 10.42 19.34 13.06
C MET A 196 9.03 19.83 13.45
N GLU A 197 8.38 19.11 14.36
CA GLU A 197 7.12 19.50 15.00
C GLU A 197 7.33 19.81 16.49
N ARG A 198 6.47 20.65 17.08
CA ARG A 198 6.58 21.09 18.49
C ARG A 198 5.84 20.20 19.48
N ALA A 199 5.15 19.18 19.00
CA ALA A 199 4.27 18.32 19.80
C ALA A 199 5.04 17.42 20.78
N GLY A 200 6.38 17.31 20.70
CA GLY A 200 7.14 16.44 21.60
C GLY A 200 6.93 14.94 21.35
N THR A 201 6.50 14.56 20.14
CA THR A 201 6.27 13.16 19.75
C THR A 201 7.47 12.51 19.07
N GLY A 202 8.46 13.30 18.63
CA GLY A 202 9.52 12.82 17.73
C GLY A 202 10.28 11.57 18.18
N LEU A 203 10.66 11.47 19.47
CA LEU A 203 11.32 10.27 19.99
C LEU A 203 10.37 9.07 20.07
N SER A 204 9.10 9.28 20.39
CA SER A 204 8.06 8.23 20.39
C SER A 204 7.78 7.76 18.95
N ASP A 205 7.59 8.69 18.02
CA ASP A 205 7.39 8.40 16.60
C ASP A 205 8.58 7.62 16.03
N THR A 206 9.80 7.98 16.43
CA THR A 206 11.03 7.25 16.05
C THR A 206 11.00 5.80 16.54
N LEU A 207 10.58 5.58 17.79
CA LEU A 207 10.46 4.24 18.37
C LEU A 207 9.43 3.41 17.61
N ASP A 208 8.25 3.98 17.37
CA ASP A 208 7.15 3.32 16.65
C ASP A 208 7.55 2.99 15.21
N LEU A 209 8.11 3.96 14.47
CA LEU A 209 8.58 3.76 13.10
C LEU A 209 9.65 2.67 13.00
N CYS A 210 10.61 2.66 13.93
CA CYS A 210 11.65 1.62 13.98
C CYS A 210 11.05 0.25 14.28
N PHE A 211 10.09 0.18 15.21
CA PHE A 211 9.38 -1.05 15.56
C PHE A 211 8.52 -1.58 14.41
N GLU A 212 7.74 -0.72 13.74
CA GLU A 212 6.98 -1.03 12.51
C GLU A 212 7.90 -1.45 11.35
N ALA A 213 9.14 -1.00 11.37
CA ALA A 213 10.17 -1.46 10.45
C ALA A 213 10.81 -2.78 10.88
N GLY A 214 10.40 -3.41 11.97
CA GLY A 214 10.97 -4.66 12.51
C GLY A 214 12.33 -4.49 13.19
N GLY A 215 12.76 -3.24 13.40
CA GLY A 215 13.93 -2.87 14.19
C GLY A 215 13.51 -2.39 15.59
N SER A 216 14.34 -1.56 16.21
CA SER A 216 14.03 -0.91 17.49
C SER A 216 14.82 0.39 17.65
N ALA A 217 14.48 1.19 18.65
CA ALA A 217 15.23 2.37 19.03
C ALA A 217 15.49 2.38 20.54
N SER A 218 16.61 2.97 20.97
CA SER A 218 16.92 3.19 22.38
C SER A 218 17.50 4.57 22.60
N PHE A 219 17.16 5.19 23.72
CA PHE A 219 17.61 6.54 24.11
C PHE A 219 18.20 6.51 25.51
N ALA A 220 19.30 7.22 25.73
CA ALA A 220 19.97 7.23 27.02
C ALA A 220 20.72 8.55 27.29
N PHE A 221 20.86 8.85 28.58
CA PHE A 221 21.83 9.80 29.12
C PHE A 221 22.82 9.02 29.99
N PRO A 222 23.95 8.53 29.44
CA PRO A 222 24.82 7.60 30.15
C PRO A 222 25.39 8.19 31.45
N PRO A 223 25.45 7.41 32.54
CA PRO A 223 26.01 7.87 33.80
C PRO A 223 27.47 8.32 33.65
N GLY A 224 27.77 9.54 34.11
CA GLY A 224 29.12 10.11 34.04
C GLY A 224 29.50 10.72 32.69
N GLU A 225 28.62 10.64 31.68
CA GLU A 225 28.80 11.33 30.40
C GLU A 225 27.81 12.50 30.28
N ASP A 226 28.31 13.68 29.91
CA ASP A 226 27.45 14.84 29.63
C ASP A 226 26.97 14.79 28.18
N ALA A 227 26.23 13.73 27.84
CA ALA A 227 25.82 13.42 26.48
C ALA A 227 24.44 12.77 26.41
N PHE A 228 23.75 13.01 25.29
CA PHE A 228 22.58 12.27 24.87
C PHE A 228 22.97 11.25 23.82
N LEU A 229 22.55 9.99 23.99
CA LEU A 229 22.74 8.91 23.04
C LEU A 229 21.39 8.41 22.51
N ALA A 230 21.27 8.30 21.19
CA ALA A 230 20.20 7.57 20.52
C ALA A 230 20.79 6.47 19.65
N LYS A 231 20.17 5.29 19.64
CA LYS A 231 20.56 4.18 18.77
C LYS A 231 19.33 3.67 18.04
N LEU A 232 19.42 3.59 16.71
CA LEU A 232 18.41 2.95 15.88
C LEU A 232 18.97 1.61 15.41
N PHE A 233 18.26 0.54 15.72
CA PHE A 233 18.62 -0.82 15.35
C PHE A 233 17.85 -1.25 14.10
N ARG A 234 18.56 -1.87 13.17
CA ARG A 234 17.93 -2.44 11.98
C ARG A 234 17.18 -3.75 12.31
N PRO A 235 16.35 -4.25 11.39
CA PRO A 235 15.66 -5.53 11.58
C PRO A 235 16.61 -6.71 11.67
N GLY A 236 16.33 -7.65 12.58
CA GLY A 236 17.18 -8.78 12.91
C GLY A 236 17.73 -9.52 11.68
N ALA A 237 19.05 -9.66 11.61
CA ALA A 237 19.72 -10.31 10.49
C ALA A 237 19.38 -11.80 10.42
N SER A 238 18.98 -12.28 9.24
CA SER A 238 18.81 -13.72 8.97
C SER A 238 20.19 -14.37 8.94
N ALA A 239 20.51 -15.21 9.93
CA ALA A 239 21.78 -15.94 10.00
C ALA A 239 23.03 -15.05 9.86
N GLY A 240 23.00 -13.83 10.42
CA GLY A 240 24.13 -12.88 10.36
C GLY A 240 24.31 -12.17 9.02
N SER A 241 23.38 -12.29 8.07
CA SER A 241 23.46 -11.62 6.78
C SER A 241 23.19 -10.11 6.87
N ALA A 242 24.10 -9.32 6.29
CA ALA A 242 23.96 -7.86 6.14
C ALA A 242 22.78 -7.47 5.23
N SER A 243 22.38 -8.30 4.27
CA SER A 243 21.40 -7.96 3.24
C SER A 243 20.04 -8.62 3.41
N VAL A 244 19.90 -9.53 4.37
CA VAL A 244 18.69 -10.32 4.59
C VAL A 244 18.27 -10.26 6.05
N SER A 245 17.05 -9.78 6.29
CA SER A 245 16.45 -9.75 7.63
C SER A 245 15.20 -10.64 7.69
N ILE A 246 14.86 -11.09 8.90
CA ILE A 246 13.63 -11.83 9.18
C ILE A 246 12.66 -10.86 9.86
N ASP A 247 11.44 -10.76 9.34
CA ASP A 247 10.37 -10.08 10.07
C ASP A 247 9.76 -11.07 11.06
N THR A 248 9.93 -10.81 12.36
CA THR A 248 9.44 -11.69 13.44
C THR A 248 8.03 -11.34 13.91
N ARG A 249 7.39 -10.35 13.30
CA ARG A 249 6.05 -9.90 13.72
C ARG A 249 4.97 -10.93 13.34
N PRO A 250 3.86 -11.01 14.12
CA PRO A 250 2.73 -11.85 13.77
C PRO A 250 2.08 -11.33 12.47
N VAL A 251 1.95 -12.23 11.49
CA VAL A 251 1.36 -11.94 10.18
C VAL A 251 0.13 -12.80 9.97
N GLY A 252 -1.00 -12.14 9.76
CA GLY A 252 -2.24 -12.73 9.27
C GLY A 252 -2.23 -12.84 7.75
N THR A 253 -2.66 -13.97 7.21
CA THR A 253 -2.86 -14.13 5.77
C THR A 253 -4.34 -13.95 5.46
N TYR A 254 -4.68 -12.90 4.72
CA TYR A 254 -6.05 -12.57 4.35
C TYR A 254 -6.33 -12.97 2.90
N THR A 255 -7.44 -13.67 2.68
CA THR A 255 -7.92 -14.00 1.33
C THR A 255 -8.97 -12.99 0.87
N ILE A 256 -8.71 -12.35 -0.26
CA ILE A 256 -9.67 -11.45 -0.92
C ILE A 256 -10.37 -12.23 -2.03
N ASN A 257 -11.68 -12.04 -2.16
CA ASN A 257 -12.55 -12.71 -3.12
C ASN A 257 -12.36 -12.25 -4.58
N SER A 258 -11.14 -11.96 -5.00
CA SER A 258 -10.79 -11.56 -6.37
C SER A 258 -9.77 -12.52 -6.98
N LEU A 259 -10.07 -13.04 -8.17
CA LEU A 259 -9.14 -13.75 -9.03
C LEU A 259 -8.36 -12.70 -9.83
N MET A 260 -7.07 -12.55 -9.57
CA MET A 260 -6.25 -11.53 -10.23
C MET A 260 -5.78 -12.01 -11.60
N PHE A 261 -5.57 -11.09 -12.55
CA PHE A 261 -4.90 -11.44 -13.80
C PHE A 261 -3.41 -11.69 -13.55
N SER A 262 -2.92 -12.85 -14.00
CA SER A 262 -1.50 -13.18 -14.06
C SER A 262 -0.87 -12.74 -15.37
N ALA A 263 -1.67 -12.68 -16.45
CA ALA A 263 -1.33 -12.03 -17.71
C ALA A 263 -2.56 -11.28 -18.24
N LEU A 264 -2.33 -10.10 -18.79
CA LEU A 264 -3.35 -9.27 -19.43
C LEU A 264 -2.69 -8.52 -20.59
N PRO A 265 -3.33 -8.39 -21.77
CA PRO A 265 -2.79 -7.57 -22.85
C PRO A 265 -2.51 -6.15 -22.38
N GLU A 266 -1.39 -5.55 -22.80
CA GLU A 266 -1.03 -4.18 -22.44
C GLU A 266 -1.88 -3.12 -23.16
N THR A 267 -2.54 -3.53 -24.25
CA THR A 267 -3.38 -2.67 -25.07
C THR A 267 -4.71 -3.33 -25.42
N ILE A 268 -5.70 -2.51 -25.73
CA ILE A 268 -6.92 -2.90 -26.43
C ILE A 268 -7.03 -2.17 -27.76
N THR A 269 -7.82 -2.72 -28.68
CA THR A 269 -8.05 -2.16 -30.00
C THR A 269 -9.48 -1.61 -30.11
N ARG A 270 -9.58 -0.36 -30.57
CA ARG A 270 -10.84 0.29 -30.96
C ARG A 270 -10.95 0.36 -32.48
N LEU A 271 -12.08 -0.10 -33.00
CA LEU A 271 -12.44 -0.04 -34.41
C LEU A 271 -13.62 0.90 -34.63
N LYS A 272 -13.60 1.63 -35.74
CA LYS A 272 -14.75 2.42 -36.21
C LYS A 272 -15.46 1.71 -37.35
N ILE A 273 -16.67 1.25 -37.10
CA ILE A 273 -17.50 0.49 -38.03
C ILE A 273 -18.41 1.44 -38.83
N ARG A 274 -18.47 1.23 -40.15
CA ARG A 274 -19.34 1.97 -41.07
C ARG A 274 -20.81 1.79 -40.71
N GLU A 275 -21.57 2.87 -40.79
CA GLU A 275 -23.02 2.82 -40.59
C GLU A 275 -23.69 1.85 -41.58
N GLY A 276 -24.65 1.06 -41.09
CA GLY A 276 -25.35 0.06 -41.90
C GLY A 276 -24.56 -1.22 -42.20
N ALA A 277 -23.32 -1.36 -41.73
CA ALA A 277 -22.55 -2.60 -41.88
C ALA A 277 -23.22 -3.76 -41.14
N ASP A 278 -23.25 -4.93 -41.78
CA ASP A 278 -23.74 -6.17 -41.19
C ASP A 278 -22.56 -7.05 -40.79
N LEU A 279 -22.17 -6.97 -39.51
CA LEU A 279 -21.05 -7.74 -38.98
C LEU A 279 -21.26 -9.27 -39.11
N GLY A 280 -22.50 -9.76 -39.17
CA GLY A 280 -22.75 -11.20 -39.29
C GLY A 280 -22.49 -11.72 -40.70
N ARG A 281 -22.62 -10.87 -41.72
CA ARG A 281 -22.38 -11.21 -43.12
C ARG A 281 -20.95 -10.86 -43.56
N ASP A 282 -20.46 -9.71 -43.13
CA ASP A 282 -19.28 -9.06 -43.71
C ASP A 282 -17.99 -9.28 -42.88
N VAL A 283 -18.09 -9.93 -41.71
CA VAL A 283 -16.94 -10.23 -40.82
C VAL A 283 -16.98 -11.70 -40.38
N PRO A 284 -15.84 -12.43 -40.43
CA PRO A 284 -15.75 -13.79 -39.92
C PRO A 284 -15.76 -13.79 -38.37
N LEU A 285 -16.95 -13.63 -37.77
CA LEU A 285 -17.10 -13.46 -36.31
C LEU A 285 -16.53 -14.62 -35.47
N HIS A 286 -16.37 -15.81 -36.04
CA HIS A 286 -15.77 -16.95 -35.36
C HIS A 286 -14.26 -16.79 -35.13
N GLU A 287 -13.55 -16.08 -36.02
CA GLU A 287 -12.12 -15.78 -35.89
C GLU A 287 -11.86 -14.56 -35.00
N VAL A 288 -12.83 -13.63 -34.94
CA VAL A 288 -12.73 -12.41 -34.12
C VAL A 288 -12.73 -12.72 -32.63
N GLY A 289 -13.47 -13.76 -32.22
CA GLY A 289 -13.70 -14.05 -30.81
C GLY A 289 -14.56 -13.00 -30.12
N THR A 290 -14.19 -12.64 -28.88
CA THR A 290 -15.01 -11.78 -28.03
C THR A 290 -14.76 -10.29 -28.30
N PHE A 291 -15.86 -9.54 -28.45
CA PHE A 291 -15.82 -8.08 -28.63
C PHE A 291 -17.03 -7.39 -28.02
N VAL A 292 -16.95 -6.07 -27.96
CA VAL A 292 -18.00 -5.15 -27.51
C VAL A 292 -18.33 -4.19 -28.65
N TYR A 293 -19.57 -4.19 -29.14
CA TYR A 293 -19.99 -3.30 -30.22
C TYR A 293 -21.08 -2.31 -29.78
N GLU A 294 -20.79 -1.02 -29.92
CA GLU A 294 -21.69 0.08 -29.66
C GLU A 294 -22.30 0.61 -30.96
N ARG A 295 -23.28 -0.13 -31.48
CA ARG A 295 -23.91 0.14 -32.79
C ARG A 295 -24.31 1.60 -33.04
N ARG A 296 -24.78 2.33 -32.01
CA ARG A 296 -25.17 3.75 -32.15
C ARG A 296 -24.00 4.70 -32.38
N ARG A 297 -22.81 4.33 -31.90
CA ARG A 297 -21.59 5.13 -32.06
C ARG A 297 -20.69 4.60 -33.18
N GLY A 298 -20.93 3.36 -33.64
CA GLY A 298 -20.05 2.67 -34.57
C GLY A 298 -18.75 2.20 -33.92
N ASP A 299 -18.61 2.25 -32.60
CA ASP A 299 -17.36 1.86 -31.92
C ASP A 299 -17.41 0.37 -31.58
N LEU A 300 -16.37 -0.37 -31.98
CA LEU A 300 -16.16 -1.76 -31.57
C LEU A 300 -14.84 -1.86 -30.79
N TRP A 301 -14.89 -2.57 -29.68
CA TRP A 301 -13.76 -2.75 -28.77
C TRP A 301 -13.41 -4.24 -28.67
N THR A 302 -12.13 -4.54 -28.81
CA THR A 302 -11.60 -5.91 -28.76
C THR A 302 -10.19 -5.91 -28.17
N VAL A 303 -9.76 -7.07 -27.68
CA VAL A 303 -8.39 -7.34 -27.24
C VAL A 303 -7.53 -7.89 -28.40
N LEU A 304 -8.09 -8.08 -29.60
CA LEU A 304 -7.32 -8.47 -30.77
C LEU A 304 -6.21 -7.44 -31.06
N PRO A 305 -4.99 -7.89 -31.42
CA PRO A 305 -3.97 -7.01 -31.94
C PRO A 305 -4.48 -6.22 -33.16
N ALA A 306 -4.16 -4.92 -33.23
CA ALA A 306 -4.64 -4.03 -34.29
C ALA A 306 -4.41 -4.54 -35.73
N PRO A 307 -3.27 -5.18 -36.08
CA PRO A 307 -3.08 -5.74 -37.42
C PRO A 307 -4.11 -6.82 -37.78
N ILE A 308 -4.42 -7.71 -36.83
CA ILE A 308 -5.42 -8.78 -37.01
C ILE A 308 -6.82 -8.17 -37.09
N ALA A 309 -7.12 -7.21 -36.20
CA ALA A 309 -8.40 -6.51 -36.20
C ALA A 309 -8.65 -5.75 -37.53
N ASN A 310 -7.64 -5.06 -38.06
CA ASN A 310 -7.72 -4.40 -39.36
C ASN A 310 -8.00 -5.39 -40.50
N LEU A 311 -7.37 -6.56 -40.48
CA LEU A 311 -7.58 -7.61 -41.48
C LEU A 311 -8.99 -8.19 -41.42
N LEU A 312 -9.44 -8.62 -40.24
CA LEU A 312 -10.75 -9.27 -40.07
C LEU A 312 -11.93 -8.32 -40.31
N PHE A 313 -11.76 -7.04 -40.04
CA PHE A 313 -12.82 -6.02 -40.19
C PHE A 313 -12.66 -5.14 -41.44
N ALA A 314 -11.72 -5.45 -42.35
CA ALA A 314 -11.38 -4.60 -43.49
C ALA A 314 -12.60 -4.11 -44.31
N ASN A 315 -13.61 -4.96 -44.51
CA ASN A 315 -14.80 -4.66 -45.32
C ASN A 315 -15.80 -3.69 -44.67
N VAL A 316 -15.66 -3.44 -43.36
CA VAL A 316 -16.61 -2.68 -42.54
C VAL A 316 -15.98 -1.50 -41.79
N LEU A 317 -14.65 -1.34 -41.86
CA LEU A 317 -13.93 -0.24 -41.20
C LEU A 317 -14.09 1.11 -41.93
N LEU A 318 -14.15 2.19 -41.16
CA LEU A 318 -14.10 3.57 -41.65
C LEU A 318 -12.69 4.17 -41.59
N GLU A 319 -11.90 3.74 -40.62
CA GLU A 319 -10.54 4.20 -40.34
C GLU A 319 -9.72 3.03 -39.80
N GLU A 320 -8.40 3.20 -39.78
CA GLU A 320 -7.49 2.21 -39.19
C GLU A 320 -7.76 2.06 -37.69
N ALA A 321 -7.60 0.81 -37.21
CA ALA A 321 -7.73 0.47 -35.80
C ALA A 321 -6.87 1.36 -34.89
N THR A 322 -7.48 1.88 -33.83
CA THR A 322 -6.76 2.65 -32.79
C THR A 322 -6.32 1.72 -31.66
N VAL A 323 -5.04 1.74 -31.32
CA VAL A 323 -4.47 1.04 -30.16
C VAL A 323 -4.55 1.95 -28.94
N ILE A 324 -5.04 1.42 -27.82
CA ILE A 324 -5.24 2.16 -26.56
C ILE A 324 -4.57 1.38 -25.44
N SER A 325 -3.75 2.04 -24.62
CA SER A 325 -3.09 1.38 -23.49
C SER A 325 -4.09 1.13 -22.36
N LEU A 326 -3.99 -0.02 -21.69
CA LEU A 326 -4.82 -0.29 -20.51
C LEU A 326 -4.52 0.65 -19.34
N THR A 327 -3.34 1.27 -19.29
CA THR A 327 -2.99 2.23 -18.22
C THR A 327 -3.78 3.53 -18.33
N GLU A 328 -4.24 3.90 -19.53
CA GLU A 328 -5.13 5.06 -19.73
C GLU A 328 -6.45 4.92 -18.95
N ALA A 329 -6.88 3.68 -18.68
CA ALA A 329 -8.08 3.37 -17.90
C ALA A 329 -8.00 3.86 -16.44
N ASP A 330 -6.81 4.10 -15.91
CA ASP A 330 -6.64 4.60 -14.54
C ASP A 330 -7.01 6.09 -14.43
N SER A 331 -6.97 6.82 -15.56
CA SER A 331 -7.31 8.26 -15.63
C SER A 331 -8.64 8.55 -16.34
N ASP A 332 -9.19 7.62 -17.12
CA ASP A 332 -10.46 7.76 -17.83
C ASP A 332 -11.51 6.73 -17.37
N ILE A 333 -12.52 7.22 -16.63
CA ILE A 333 -13.63 6.40 -16.12
C ILE A 333 -14.52 5.80 -17.20
N VAL A 334 -14.65 6.45 -18.36
CA VAL A 334 -15.44 5.94 -19.49
C VAL A 334 -14.70 4.77 -20.10
N LEU A 335 -13.41 4.94 -20.38
CA LEU A 335 -12.54 3.89 -20.91
C LEU A 335 -12.43 2.70 -19.93
N HIS A 336 -12.28 2.97 -18.63
CA HIS A 336 -12.31 1.96 -17.57
C HIS A 336 -13.57 1.07 -17.68
N ARG A 337 -14.74 1.68 -17.85
CA ARG A 337 -16.01 0.94 -18.01
C ARG A 337 -16.04 0.11 -19.29
N LYS A 338 -15.40 0.55 -20.37
CA LYS A 338 -15.29 -0.21 -21.64
C LYS A 338 -14.41 -1.43 -21.47
N ILE A 339 -13.21 -1.26 -20.93
CA ILE A 339 -12.28 -2.37 -20.63
C ILE A 339 -12.94 -3.37 -19.69
N ALA A 340 -13.52 -2.90 -18.59
CA ALA A 340 -14.25 -3.75 -17.65
C ALA A 340 -15.44 -4.47 -18.30
N TRP A 341 -16.07 -3.89 -19.33
CA TRP A 341 -17.14 -4.57 -20.08
C TRP A 341 -16.57 -5.64 -21.01
N LEU A 342 -15.49 -5.35 -21.74
CA LEU A 342 -14.84 -6.29 -22.62
C LEU A 342 -14.29 -7.50 -21.86
N ILE A 343 -13.54 -7.28 -20.78
CA ILE A 343 -13.03 -8.36 -19.92
C ILE A 343 -14.18 -9.18 -19.32
N ARG A 344 -15.27 -8.53 -18.90
CA ARG A 344 -16.46 -9.23 -18.41
C ARG A 344 -17.05 -10.16 -19.48
N LYS A 345 -17.04 -9.76 -20.75
CA LYS A 345 -17.55 -10.60 -21.85
C LYS A 345 -16.72 -11.87 -22.02
N HIS A 346 -15.40 -11.77 -21.93
CA HIS A 346 -14.50 -12.93 -21.91
C HIS A 346 -14.81 -13.85 -20.74
N PHE A 347 -14.93 -13.29 -19.53
CA PHE A 347 -15.26 -14.09 -18.35
C PHE A 347 -16.65 -14.75 -18.44
N GLU A 348 -17.64 -14.07 -19.01
CA GLU A 348 -18.97 -14.65 -19.29
C GLU A 348 -18.90 -15.80 -20.29
N GLN A 349 -18.02 -15.71 -21.29
CA GLN A 349 -17.77 -16.80 -22.24
C GLN A 349 -17.12 -18.00 -21.55
N HIS A 350 -16.16 -17.76 -20.66
CA HIS A 350 -15.57 -18.81 -19.81
C HIS A 350 -16.63 -19.51 -18.96
N ILE A 351 -17.52 -18.75 -18.29
CA ILE A 351 -18.62 -19.34 -17.49
C ILE A 351 -19.52 -20.26 -18.34
N ARG A 352 -19.78 -19.92 -19.60
CA ARG A 352 -20.62 -20.75 -20.50
C ARG A 352 -20.01 -22.12 -20.79
N SER A 353 -18.70 -22.29 -20.68
CA SER A 353 -18.07 -23.60 -20.83
C SER A 353 -18.56 -24.62 -19.78
N PHE A 354 -19.09 -24.13 -18.64
CA PHE A 354 -19.62 -24.94 -17.54
C PHE A 354 -21.15 -25.17 -17.61
N GLU A 355 -21.82 -24.84 -18.73
CA GLU A 355 -23.26 -25.08 -18.86
C GLU A 355 -23.62 -26.56 -18.72
N LYS A 356 -22.73 -27.48 -19.16
CA LYS A 356 -22.91 -28.93 -18.98
C LYS A 356 -22.89 -29.34 -17.50
N ASP A 357 -22.06 -28.66 -16.71
CA ASP A 357 -22.02 -28.79 -15.25
C ASP A 357 -23.17 -28.06 -14.55
N GLY A 358 -24.01 -27.36 -15.32
CA GLY A 358 -25.26 -26.73 -14.87
C GLY A 358 -25.11 -25.33 -14.34
N LEU A 359 -23.93 -24.72 -14.46
CA LEU A 359 -23.70 -23.33 -14.11
C LEU A 359 -24.21 -22.46 -15.26
N VAL A 360 -25.19 -21.60 -14.99
CA VAL A 360 -25.81 -20.76 -16.02
C VAL A 360 -25.77 -19.29 -15.63
N VAL A 361 -25.43 -18.42 -16.58
CA VAL A 361 -25.49 -16.96 -16.39
C VAL A 361 -26.96 -16.51 -16.35
N GLU A 362 -27.36 -15.88 -15.25
CA GLU A 362 -28.70 -15.31 -15.09
C GLU A 362 -28.94 -14.21 -16.12
N LYS A 363 -30.12 -14.23 -16.75
CA LYS A 363 -30.55 -13.20 -17.69
C LYS A 363 -31.55 -12.26 -17.02
N THR A 364 -31.42 -10.98 -17.32
CA THR A 364 -32.43 -9.96 -17.01
C THR A 364 -33.72 -10.20 -17.80
N LYS A 365 -34.81 -9.50 -17.45
CA LYS A 365 -36.07 -9.55 -18.22
C LYS A 365 -35.90 -9.21 -19.71
N LYS A 366 -34.86 -8.44 -20.06
CA LYS A 366 -34.51 -8.05 -21.44
C LYS A 366 -33.56 -9.05 -22.12
N GLY A 367 -33.25 -10.18 -21.49
CA GLY A 367 -32.36 -11.21 -22.03
C GLY A 367 -30.86 -10.95 -21.86
N HIS A 368 -30.45 -9.78 -21.34
CA HIS A 368 -29.04 -9.47 -21.09
C HIS A 368 -28.50 -10.17 -19.84
N PRO A 369 -27.21 -10.54 -19.78
CA PRO A 369 -26.56 -11.05 -18.57
C PRO A 369 -26.79 -10.14 -17.36
N ALA A 370 -27.15 -10.74 -16.22
CA ALA A 370 -27.42 -10.05 -14.95
C ALA A 370 -26.20 -10.03 -14.02
N LYS A 371 -24.99 -10.28 -14.56
CA LYS A 371 -23.71 -10.32 -13.82
C LYS A 371 -23.68 -11.33 -12.67
N ARG A 372 -24.45 -12.42 -12.82
CA ARG A 372 -24.59 -13.49 -11.83
C ARG A 372 -24.68 -14.81 -12.55
N ALA A 373 -24.09 -15.85 -11.98
CA ALA A 373 -24.24 -17.22 -12.43
C ALA A 373 -24.66 -18.10 -11.24
N TYR A 374 -25.46 -19.13 -11.50
CA TYR A 374 -25.89 -20.09 -10.47
C TYR A 374 -26.12 -21.46 -11.07
N PHE A 375 -26.00 -22.49 -10.24
CA PHE A 375 -26.26 -23.86 -10.66
C PHE A 375 -27.76 -24.15 -10.77
N GLN A 376 -28.16 -24.86 -11.82
CA GLN A 376 -29.53 -25.34 -11.99
C GLN A 376 -29.62 -26.83 -11.64
N SER A 377 -30.78 -27.29 -11.18
CA SER A 377 -31.00 -28.71 -10.88
C SER A 377 -30.76 -29.59 -12.13
N ARG A 378 -30.41 -30.86 -11.92
CA ARG A 378 -30.45 -31.89 -12.95
C ARG A 378 -31.64 -32.80 -12.64
N ASN A 379 -32.56 -32.97 -13.59
CA ASN A 379 -33.72 -33.86 -13.46
C ASN A 379 -34.61 -33.60 -12.23
N LYS A 380 -34.72 -32.35 -11.77
CA LYS A 380 -35.48 -31.98 -10.56
C LYS A 380 -34.98 -32.69 -9.29
N ASP A 381 -33.68 -32.96 -9.24
CA ASP A 381 -33.00 -33.54 -8.09
C ASP A 381 -31.76 -32.71 -7.69
N ASN A 382 -31.06 -33.14 -6.64
CA ASN A 382 -29.79 -32.56 -6.22
C ASN A 382 -28.77 -32.59 -7.37
N ARG A 383 -27.89 -31.59 -7.38
CA ARG A 383 -26.71 -31.58 -8.26
C ARG A 383 -25.46 -31.60 -7.40
N THR A 384 -24.67 -32.65 -7.54
CA THR A 384 -23.38 -32.80 -6.86
C THR A 384 -22.24 -32.56 -7.84
N ILE A 385 -21.29 -31.71 -7.47
CA ILE A 385 -20.00 -31.55 -8.15
C ILE A 385 -18.94 -32.28 -7.33
N VAL A 386 -18.03 -32.97 -8.01
CA VAL A 386 -16.87 -33.62 -7.39
C VAL A 386 -15.63 -32.87 -7.84
N TYR A 387 -14.79 -32.45 -6.89
CA TYR A 387 -13.58 -31.69 -7.19
C TYR A 387 -12.44 -32.08 -6.25
N ASP A 388 -11.22 -31.74 -6.66
CA ASP A 388 -10.00 -32.00 -5.92
C ASP A 388 -9.41 -30.71 -5.34
N THR A 389 -8.75 -30.85 -4.20
CA THR A 389 -7.87 -29.84 -3.60
C THR A 389 -6.48 -30.45 -3.42
N PRO A 390 -5.43 -29.63 -3.23
CA PRO A 390 -4.08 -30.15 -2.99
C PRO A 390 -4.00 -31.10 -1.78
N ARG A 391 -4.87 -30.91 -0.79
CA ARG A 391 -4.91 -31.71 0.45
C ARG A 391 -5.84 -32.92 0.39
N ARG A 392 -6.88 -32.88 -0.45
CA ARG A 392 -7.93 -33.91 -0.48
C ARG A 392 -8.55 -34.03 -1.88
N LYS A 393 -8.62 -35.26 -2.38
CA LYS A 393 -9.28 -35.62 -3.63
C LYS A 393 -10.73 -36.10 -3.42
N GLY A 394 -11.55 -36.02 -4.45
CA GLY A 394 -12.91 -36.58 -4.48
C GLY A 394 -13.90 -35.88 -3.56
N ILE A 395 -13.73 -34.58 -3.31
CA ILE A 395 -14.64 -33.81 -2.45
C ILE A 395 -15.97 -33.67 -3.17
N ARG A 396 -17.05 -34.15 -2.55
CA ARG A 396 -18.41 -34.05 -3.07
C ARG A 396 -19.09 -32.80 -2.50
N ARG A 397 -19.64 -31.95 -3.35
CA ARG A 397 -20.37 -30.74 -2.96
C ARG A 397 -21.72 -30.68 -3.68
N ASP A 398 -22.80 -30.69 -2.90
CA ASP A 398 -24.16 -30.51 -3.44
C ASP A 398 -24.43 -29.04 -3.73
N VAL A 399 -24.11 -28.62 -4.95
CA VAL A 399 -24.28 -27.24 -5.42
C VAL A 399 -25.74 -26.88 -5.72
N VAL A 400 -26.60 -27.89 -5.84
CA VAL A 400 -28.06 -27.72 -5.86
C VAL A 400 -28.68 -28.72 -4.90
N LYS A 401 -29.52 -28.25 -3.98
CA LYS A 401 -30.20 -29.07 -2.98
C LYS A 401 -31.72 -28.91 -3.11
N LYS A 402 -32.42 -30.01 -3.30
CA LYS A 402 -33.88 -30.10 -3.22
C LYS A 402 -34.32 -29.93 -1.77
N ARG A 403 -35.38 -29.15 -1.57
CA ARG A 403 -35.94 -28.74 -0.27
C ARG A 403 -37.46 -28.72 -0.32
N GLY A 404 -38.10 -28.76 0.85
CA GLY A 404 -39.56 -28.80 0.98
C GLY A 404 -40.14 -30.20 0.82
N ASP A 405 -41.44 -30.34 1.08
CA ASP A 405 -42.17 -31.62 1.03
C ASP A 405 -42.39 -32.09 -0.41
N ASP A 406 -42.61 -33.40 -0.58
CA ASP A 406 -42.69 -34.07 -1.90
C ASP A 406 -43.72 -33.45 -2.87
N GLY A 407 -44.76 -32.77 -2.35
CA GLY A 407 -45.78 -32.10 -3.16
C GLY A 407 -45.38 -30.71 -3.70
N LYS A 408 -44.41 -30.01 -3.10
CA LYS A 408 -43.99 -28.66 -3.53
C LYS A 408 -42.48 -28.42 -3.34
N PRO A 409 -41.60 -29.18 -4.02
CA PRO A 409 -40.18 -29.01 -3.88
C PRO A 409 -39.71 -27.63 -4.38
N TRP A 410 -38.67 -27.10 -3.77
CA TRP A 410 -37.92 -25.94 -4.25
C TRP A 410 -36.43 -26.23 -4.11
N PHE A 411 -35.59 -25.49 -4.81
CA PHE A 411 -34.16 -25.77 -4.81
C PHE A 411 -33.36 -24.59 -4.28
N GLU A 412 -32.39 -24.92 -3.43
CA GLU A 412 -31.32 -24.05 -2.98
C GLU A 412 -30.12 -24.28 -3.92
N CYS A 413 -29.75 -23.26 -4.69
CA CYS A 413 -28.76 -23.32 -5.74
C CYS A 413 -27.58 -22.41 -5.40
N GLU A 414 -26.37 -22.94 -5.35
CA GLU A 414 -25.17 -22.12 -5.20
C GLU A 414 -24.90 -21.31 -6.46
N GLY A 415 -24.38 -20.10 -6.28
CA GLY A 415 -24.01 -19.21 -7.37
C GLY A 415 -23.05 -18.12 -6.91
N PHE A 416 -22.69 -17.24 -7.84
CA PHE A 416 -21.87 -16.08 -7.54
C PHE A 416 -22.22 -14.87 -8.42
N GLY A 417 -22.11 -13.68 -7.84
CA GLY A 417 -22.00 -12.44 -8.60
C GLY A 417 -20.58 -12.23 -9.04
N TYR A 418 -20.37 -11.63 -10.21
CA TYR A 418 -19.05 -11.33 -10.72
C TYR A 418 -18.93 -9.88 -11.16
N GLU A 419 -17.77 -9.28 -10.88
CA GLU A 419 -17.46 -7.90 -11.19
C GLU A 419 -15.99 -7.79 -11.59
N ILE A 420 -15.70 -7.02 -12.64
CA ILE A 420 -14.32 -6.69 -13.00
C ILE A 420 -13.89 -5.53 -12.11
N VAL A 421 -12.80 -5.71 -11.38
CA VAL A 421 -12.29 -4.76 -10.39
C VAL A 421 -10.84 -4.39 -10.69
N ARG A 422 -10.47 -3.17 -10.30
CA ARG A 422 -9.09 -2.71 -10.19
C ARG A 422 -8.67 -2.80 -8.72
N LEU A 423 -7.59 -3.50 -8.43
CA LEU A 423 -7.03 -3.67 -7.08
C LEU A 423 -5.54 -3.35 -7.11
N GLY A 424 -5.15 -2.25 -6.46
CA GLY A 424 -3.82 -1.67 -6.63
C GLY A 424 -3.54 -1.40 -8.11
N ASN A 425 -2.40 -1.90 -8.61
CA ASN A 425 -2.00 -1.74 -10.01
C ASN A 425 -2.50 -2.89 -10.92
N GLY A 426 -3.32 -3.81 -10.40
CA GLY A 426 -3.79 -5.01 -11.11
C GLY A 426 -5.28 -5.00 -11.42
N TRP A 427 -5.69 -5.72 -12.47
CA TRP A 427 -7.09 -6.06 -12.74
C TRP A 427 -7.42 -7.43 -12.12
N GLY A 428 -8.70 -7.66 -11.83
CA GLY A 428 -9.18 -8.97 -11.40
C GLY A 428 -10.68 -9.15 -11.56
N VAL A 429 -11.14 -10.38 -11.36
CA VAL A 429 -12.55 -10.75 -11.31
C VAL A 429 -12.93 -10.99 -9.86
N ARG A 430 -13.73 -10.10 -9.29
CA ARG A 430 -14.31 -10.27 -7.96
C ARG A 430 -15.49 -11.21 -8.02
N ILE A 431 -15.46 -12.26 -7.21
CA ILE A 431 -16.50 -13.27 -7.09
C ILE A 431 -17.19 -13.12 -5.73
N LYS A 432 -18.51 -12.96 -5.73
CA LYS A 432 -19.33 -12.87 -4.52
C LYS A 432 -20.28 -14.05 -4.46
N PRO A 433 -19.95 -15.13 -3.73
CA PRO A 433 -20.84 -16.27 -3.55
C PRO A 433 -22.21 -15.83 -3.02
N PHE A 434 -23.27 -16.48 -3.50
CA PHE A 434 -24.64 -16.28 -3.04
C PHE A 434 -25.48 -17.54 -3.25
N TYR A 435 -26.70 -17.55 -2.71
CA TYR A 435 -27.67 -18.62 -2.93
C TYR A 435 -28.84 -18.13 -3.78
N MET A 436 -29.08 -18.80 -4.91
CA MET A 436 -30.28 -18.66 -5.73
C MET A 436 -31.34 -19.65 -5.24
N PHE A 437 -32.61 -19.25 -5.24
CA PHE A 437 -33.72 -20.16 -4.94
C PHE A 437 -34.62 -20.29 -6.15
N THR A 438 -34.90 -21.51 -6.59
CA THR A 438 -35.71 -21.80 -7.78
C THR A 438 -36.99 -22.56 -7.42
N LYS A 439 -37.95 -22.56 -8.36
CA LYS A 439 -39.25 -23.25 -8.26
C LYS A 439 -39.07 -24.78 -8.35
N GLN A 440 -40.19 -25.51 -8.38
CA GLN A 440 -40.25 -26.97 -8.52
C GLN A 440 -39.56 -27.53 -9.77
N ASP A 441 -39.32 -26.70 -10.79
CA ASP A 441 -38.57 -27.10 -11.97
C ASP A 441 -37.05 -27.11 -11.75
N GLY A 442 -36.56 -26.54 -10.64
CA GLY A 442 -35.14 -26.44 -10.31
C GLY A 442 -34.35 -25.48 -11.20
N VAL A 443 -35.05 -24.68 -12.01
CA VAL A 443 -34.47 -23.80 -13.04
C VAL A 443 -34.99 -22.37 -12.87
N THR A 444 -36.30 -22.19 -12.72
CA THR A 444 -36.91 -20.86 -12.70
C THR A 444 -36.72 -20.19 -11.33
N PRO A 445 -36.10 -19.01 -11.25
CA PRO A 445 -35.94 -18.30 -9.98
C PRO A 445 -37.28 -17.99 -9.29
N LEU A 446 -37.29 -18.03 -7.96
CA LEU A 446 -38.40 -17.53 -7.16
C LEU A 446 -38.55 -16.01 -7.31
N PRO A 447 -39.73 -15.44 -6.98
CA PRO A 447 -39.92 -13.99 -6.94
C PRO A 447 -38.89 -13.28 -6.04
N GLY A 448 -38.49 -12.06 -6.42
CA GLY A 448 -37.38 -11.32 -5.79
C GLY A 448 -37.46 -11.23 -4.26
N TYR A 449 -38.63 -10.90 -3.71
CA TYR A 449 -38.83 -10.79 -2.26
C TYR A 449 -38.60 -12.11 -1.50
N MET A 450 -39.05 -13.25 -2.06
CA MET A 450 -38.80 -14.57 -1.47
C MET A 450 -37.33 -14.96 -1.55
N ARG A 451 -36.64 -14.61 -2.64
CA ARG A 451 -35.21 -14.88 -2.81
C ARG A 451 -34.38 -14.14 -1.77
N THR A 452 -34.61 -12.84 -1.62
CA THR A 452 -33.86 -12.01 -0.66
C THR A 452 -34.04 -12.51 0.77
N SER A 453 -35.28 -12.74 1.21
CA SER A 453 -35.56 -13.23 2.56
C SER A 453 -34.87 -14.57 2.86
N ARG A 454 -34.92 -15.52 1.93
CA ARG A 454 -34.29 -16.85 2.09
C ARG A 454 -32.76 -16.79 2.02
N ALA A 455 -32.21 -15.95 1.14
CA ALA A 455 -30.76 -15.76 1.02
C ALA A 455 -30.19 -15.14 2.30
N THR A 456 -30.82 -14.08 2.83
CA THR A 456 -30.39 -13.45 4.09
C THR A 456 -30.45 -14.43 5.26
N ARG A 457 -31.49 -15.27 5.34
CA ARG A 457 -31.57 -16.31 6.38
C ARG A 457 -30.45 -17.36 6.23
N ARG A 458 -30.08 -17.74 5.00
CA ARG A 458 -29.02 -18.72 4.76
C ARG A 458 -27.62 -18.19 5.07
N ILE A 459 -27.35 -16.95 4.65
CA ILE A 459 -26.06 -16.25 4.86
C ILE A 459 -25.77 -16.06 6.36
N ARG A 460 -26.80 -15.92 7.20
CA ARG A 460 -26.63 -15.84 8.68
C ARG A 460 -25.88 -17.04 9.27
N PHE A 461 -25.87 -18.19 8.60
CA PHE A 461 -25.17 -19.39 9.04
C PHE A 461 -23.77 -19.55 8.43
N ASP A 462 -23.34 -18.65 7.55
CA ASP A 462 -22.01 -18.73 6.92
C ASP A 462 -20.98 -18.04 7.82
N ARG A 463 -20.19 -18.84 8.54
CA ARG A 463 -19.01 -18.38 9.29
C ARG A 463 -17.79 -18.32 8.37
N ASN A 464 -16.65 -17.80 8.87
CA ASN A 464 -15.43 -17.64 8.07
C ASN A 464 -14.98 -18.93 7.35
N THR A 465 -15.07 -20.09 8.02
CA THR A 465 -14.72 -21.39 7.42
C THR A 465 -15.61 -21.77 6.23
N ASN A 466 -16.89 -21.39 6.25
CA ASN A 466 -17.80 -21.61 5.13
C ASN A 466 -17.41 -20.73 3.95
N VAL A 467 -17.11 -19.45 4.20
CA VAL A 467 -16.69 -18.50 3.16
C VAL A 467 -15.37 -18.94 2.52
N GLU A 468 -14.40 -19.36 3.33
CA GLU A 468 -13.13 -19.91 2.82
C GLU A 468 -13.38 -21.16 1.95
N SER A 469 -14.23 -22.09 2.43
CA SER A 469 -14.59 -23.28 1.65
C SER A 469 -15.28 -22.93 0.32
N ASP A 470 -16.08 -21.87 0.28
CA ASP A 470 -16.75 -21.40 -0.94
C ASP A 470 -15.73 -20.83 -1.92
N LEU A 471 -14.79 -20.01 -1.45
CA LEU A 471 -13.70 -19.48 -2.30
C LEU A 471 -12.81 -20.62 -2.82
N VAL A 472 -12.45 -21.59 -1.99
CA VAL A 472 -11.68 -22.77 -2.45
C VAL A 472 -12.44 -23.53 -3.53
N PHE A 473 -13.74 -23.77 -3.33
CA PHE A 473 -14.58 -24.45 -4.32
C PHE A 473 -14.64 -23.67 -5.63
N TRP A 474 -14.98 -22.37 -5.60
CA TRP A 474 -15.13 -21.56 -6.81
C TRP A 474 -13.81 -21.41 -7.57
N GLY A 475 -12.69 -21.22 -6.87
CA GLY A 475 -11.37 -21.15 -7.49
C GLY A 475 -11.06 -22.46 -8.25
N ARG A 476 -11.23 -23.60 -7.58
CA ARG A 476 -10.99 -24.92 -8.19
C ARG A 476 -11.97 -25.26 -9.31
N PHE A 477 -13.24 -24.93 -9.16
CA PHE A 477 -14.25 -25.19 -10.16
C PHE A 477 -14.01 -24.37 -11.42
N LEU A 478 -13.80 -23.06 -11.28
CA LEU A 478 -13.58 -22.16 -12.41
C LEU A 478 -12.22 -22.40 -13.10
N SER A 479 -11.20 -22.88 -12.36
CA SER A 479 -9.91 -23.25 -12.93
C SER A 479 -9.83 -24.69 -13.43
N GLN A 480 -10.90 -25.48 -13.26
CA GLN A 480 -10.89 -26.93 -13.53
C GLN A 480 -9.72 -27.65 -12.84
N GLY A 481 -9.33 -27.17 -11.65
CA GLY A 481 -8.19 -27.66 -10.88
C GLY A 481 -6.83 -27.09 -11.28
N GLY A 482 -6.73 -26.35 -12.39
CA GLY A 482 -5.52 -25.70 -12.88
C GLY A 482 -5.01 -24.57 -11.97
N GLN A 483 -3.75 -24.18 -12.17
CA GLN A 483 -3.13 -23.04 -11.48
C GLN A 483 -3.57 -21.70 -12.05
N THR A 484 -3.97 -21.67 -13.32
CA THR A 484 -4.42 -20.47 -14.04
C THR A 484 -5.70 -20.77 -14.82
N ILE A 485 -6.39 -19.71 -15.25
CA ILE A 485 -7.60 -19.77 -16.06
C ILE A 485 -7.38 -18.88 -17.29
N ASN A 486 -7.21 -19.47 -18.46
CA ASN A 486 -7.19 -18.70 -19.70
C ASN A 486 -8.64 -18.38 -20.10
N ILE A 487 -9.00 -17.10 -20.12
CA ILE A 487 -10.31 -16.61 -20.54
C ILE A 487 -10.23 -15.87 -21.89
N GLY A 488 -9.06 -15.86 -22.51
CA GLY A 488 -8.83 -15.38 -23.86
C GLY A 488 -9.36 -16.34 -24.93
N ASP A 489 -9.21 -15.92 -26.17
CA ASP A 489 -9.55 -16.69 -27.37
C ASP A 489 -8.25 -17.06 -28.11
N GLU A 490 -8.32 -17.78 -29.24
CA GLU A 490 -7.14 -18.24 -30.00
C GLU A 490 -6.14 -17.12 -30.34
N ASN A 491 -6.66 -15.93 -30.64
CA ASN A 491 -5.88 -14.74 -30.98
C ASN A 491 -5.45 -13.89 -29.77
N VAL A 492 -5.79 -14.30 -28.54
CA VAL A 492 -5.53 -13.56 -27.29
C VAL A 492 -5.05 -14.54 -26.21
N PRO A 493 -3.83 -15.08 -26.33
CA PRO A 493 -3.33 -16.11 -25.42
C PRO A 493 -3.00 -15.59 -24.01
N ASP A 494 -2.85 -14.28 -23.86
CA ASP A 494 -2.35 -13.55 -22.69
C ASP A 494 -3.46 -12.95 -21.82
N LEU A 495 -4.69 -13.46 -21.90
CA LEU A 495 -5.81 -13.07 -21.03
C LEU A 495 -6.06 -14.13 -19.95
N VAL A 496 -5.19 -14.14 -18.92
CA VAL A 496 -5.06 -15.25 -17.97
C VAL A 496 -5.29 -14.79 -16.53
N LEU A 497 -6.20 -15.46 -15.83
CA LEU A 497 -6.45 -15.29 -14.39
C LEU A 497 -5.65 -16.31 -13.57
N GLU A 498 -5.35 -15.95 -12.34
CA GLU A 498 -4.96 -16.89 -11.29
C GLU A 498 -6.12 -17.86 -10.98
N GLY A 499 -5.80 -19.14 -10.77
CA GLY A 499 -6.76 -20.18 -10.38
C GLY A 499 -7.13 -20.18 -8.89
N SER A 500 -6.46 -19.36 -8.10
CA SER A 500 -6.74 -19.14 -6.68
C SER A 500 -7.04 -17.68 -6.38
N PHE A 501 -7.88 -17.45 -5.38
CA PHE A 501 -8.19 -16.12 -4.88
C PHE A 501 -6.97 -15.44 -4.28
N TYR A 502 -6.88 -14.12 -4.47
CA TYR A 502 -5.75 -13.31 -4.02
C TYR A 502 -5.57 -13.38 -2.51
N THR A 503 -4.34 -13.64 -2.07
CA THR A 503 -3.95 -13.63 -0.67
C THR A 503 -2.94 -12.54 -0.39
N GLN A 504 -3.09 -11.87 0.75
CA GLN A 504 -2.19 -10.85 1.21
C GLN A 504 -1.80 -11.14 2.66
N ASP A 505 -0.50 -11.21 2.89
CA ASP A 505 0.07 -11.19 4.22
C ASP A 505 0.00 -9.75 4.76
N VAL A 506 -0.61 -9.58 5.94
CA VAL A 506 -0.75 -8.31 6.64
C VAL A 506 -0.24 -8.51 8.06
N THR A 507 0.61 -7.60 8.52
CA THR A 507 1.08 -7.60 9.92
C THR A 507 -0.09 -7.30 10.84
N GLU A 508 -0.35 -8.17 11.81
CA GLU A 508 -1.41 -7.99 12.82
C GLU A 508 -0.84 -7.28 14.05
N GLU A 509 -0.63 -5.96 13.95
CA GLU A 509 -0.30 -5.10 15.10
C GLU A 509 -1.59 -4.57 15.75
N GLY A 510 -1.72 -4.62 17.08
CA GLY A 510 -2.87 -4.08 17.82
C GLY A 510 -4.22 -4.82 17.67
N LEU A 511 -4.33 -5.80 16.76
CA LEU A 511 -5.49 -6.70 16.62
C LEU A 511 -5.43 -7.92 17.56
N VAL A 512 -4.43 -7.94 18.44
CA VAL A 512 -4.16 -8.96 19.44
C VAL A 512 -4.37 -8.35 20.83
N ASP A 513 -5.41 -7.55 21.01
CA ASP A 513 -5.99 -7.43 22.35
C ASP A 513 -6.53 -8.81 22.73
N ASN A 514 -6.27 -9.23 23.96
CA ASN A 514 -6.59 -10.54 24.55
C ASN A 514 -8.03 -10.99 24.29
N ASP A 515 -8.29 -11.52 23.09
CA ASP A 515 -9.56 -12.09 22.70
C ASP A 515 -9.33 -13.51 22.16
N ASP A 516 -8.80 -14.36 23.03
CA ASP A 516 -8.75 -15.82 22.89
C ASP A 516 -10.17 -16.45 22.77
N SER A 517 -11.24 -15.64 22.77
CA SER A 517 -12.62 -16.10 22.74
C SER A 517 -13.25 -16.12 21.34
N ASN A 518 -12.53 -15.67 20.30
CA ASN A 518 -13.14 -15.57 18.97
C ASN A 518 -13.15 -16.95 18.26
N GLU A 519 -14.31 -17.64 18.31
CA GLU A 519 -14.60 -18.91 17.61
C GLU A 519 -14.27 -18.88 16.09
N ASP A 520 -14.02 -17.70 15.52
CA ASP A 520 -13.69 -17.45 14.11
C ASP A 520 -12.19 -17.39 13.78
N ARG A 521 -11.29 -17.49 14.77
CA ARG A 521 -9.83 -17.60 14.56
C ARG A 521 -9.40 -19.08 14.56
N ARG A 522 -8.72 -19.53 13.52
CA ARG A 522 -7.88 -20.74 13.60
C ARG A 522 -6.48 -20.32 14.01
N THR A 523 -5.95 -20.98 15.03
CA THR A 523 -4.50 -21.07 15.25
C THR A 523 -3.85 -21.76 14.06
N ALA A 524 -2.66 -21.27 13.70
CA ALA A 524 -1.90 -21.71 12.53
C ALA A 524 -1.51 -23.19 12.58
#